data_AF-A0A239PUB2-F1
#
_entry.id   AF-A0A239PUB2-F1
#
_cell.length_a   1.000
_cell.length_b   1.000
_cell.length_c   1.000
_cell.angle_alpha   90.00
_cell.angle_beta   90.00
_cell.angle_gamma   90.00
#
_symmetry.space_group_name_H-M   'P 1'
#
loop_
_entity.id
_entity.type
_entity.pdbx_description
1 polymer ?
#
loop_
_entity_poly.entity_id
_entity_poly.type
_entity_poly.pdbx_seq_one_letter_code
_entity_poly.pdbx_strand_id
1 'polypeptide(L)'
;MSSRIRKASRRHAAEMLIAVIAYAGVLSACLIAARGMAPGPVLTLLAVAPVLPMAYACFAFFRFYRSMDEMQRRVSADAAALTLMVGVLAAITLGFLKRFGVADFEDDMMWFGPFLIVVWRMMRFLLGGRGC
;
A
#
# COMPACT_ATOMS: atom_id res chain seq x y z
N MET A 1 23.55 17.08 0.55
CA MET A 1 22.35 16.67 1.33
C MET A 1 22.70 16.53 2.81
N SER A 2 22.12 17.38 3.67
CA SER A 2 22.47 17.48 5.10
C SER A 2 22.28 16.17 5.87
N SER A 3 23.18 15.86 6.81
CA SER A 3 23.21 14.62 7.60
C SER A 3 21.91 14.35 8.38
N ARG A 4 21.16 15.39 8.74
CA ARG A 4 19.84 15.29 9.40
C ARG A 4 18.75 14.73 8.47
N ILE A 5 18.74 15.14 7.20
CA ILE A 5 17.79 14.67 6.18
C ILE A 5 18.01 13.17 5.90
N ARG A 6 19.27 12.74 5.85
CA ARG A 6 19.64 11.32 5.67
C ARG A 6 19.20 10.45 6.86
N LYS A 7 19.28 10.98 8.08
CA LYS A 7 18.86 10.28 9.30
C LYS A 7 17.33 10.17 9.40
N ALA A 8 16.61 11.24 9.04
CA ALA A 8 15.14 11.23 8.96
C ALA A 8 14.64 10.26 7.88
N SER A 9 15.25 10.28 6.69
CA SER A 9 14.92 9.33 5.61
C SER A 9 15.20 7.87 6.01
N ARG A 10 16.33 7.56 6.67
CA ARG A 10 16.62 6.20 7.19
C ARG A 10 15.64 5.78 8.27
N ARG A 11 15.24 6.68 9.17
CA ARG A 11 14.25 6.40 10.20
C ARG A 11 12.89 6.06 9.58
N HIS A 12 12.48 6.78 8.55
CA HIS A 12 11.24 6.47 7.85
C HIS A 12 11.30 5.19 7.02
N ALA A 13 12.44 4.91 6.39
CA ALA A 13 12.64 3.62 5.74
C ALA A 13 12.57 2.47 6.75
N ALA A 14 13.14 2.64 7.94
CA ALA A 14 13.04 1.66 9.02
C ALA A 14 11.60 1.52 9.56
N GLU A 15 10.88 2.63 9.77
CA GLU A 15 9.47 2.60 10.20
C GLU A 15 8.57 1.90 9.18
N MET A 16 8.78 2.15 7.89
CA MET A 16 8.09 1.45 6.80
C MET A 16 8.47 -0.04 6.75
N LEU A 17 9.76 -0.37 6.91
CA LEU A 17 10.22 -1.75 6.91
C LEU A 17 9.63 -2.53 8.09
N ILE A 18 9.58 -1.92 9.27
CA ILE A 18 8.94 -2.48 10.47
C ILE A 18 7.46 -2.73 10.19
N ALA A 19 6.75 -1.79 9.56
CA ALA A 19 5.34 -1.96 9.25
C ALA A 19 5.10 -3.09 8.23
N VAL A 20 5.97 -3.25 7.23
CA VAL A 20 5.90 -4.35 6.25
C VAL A 20 6.17 -5.70 6.92
N ILE A 21 7.20 -5.78 7.78
CA ILE A 21 7.52 -7.01 8.53
C ILE A 21 6.37 -7.36 9.49
N ALA A 22 5.81 -6.37 10.18
CA ALA A 22 4.67 -6.56 11.06
C ALA A 22 3.44 -7.03 10.28
N TYR A 23 3.14 -6.43 9.12
CA TYR A 23 2.06 -6.87 8.25
C TYR A 23 2.26 -8.33 7.81
N ALA A 24 3.43 -8.67 7.29
CA ALA A 24 3.74 -10.02 6.84
C ALA A 24 3.62 -11.05 7.99
N GLY A 25 4.18 -10.74 9.17
CA GLY A 25 4.11 -11.61 10.34
C GLY A 25 2.68 -11.82 10.84
N VAL A 26 1.89 -10.74 10.96
CA VAL A 26 0.49 -10.81 11.39
C VAL A 26 -0.33 -11.58 10.36
N LEU A 27 -0.18 -11.30 9.07
CA LEU A 27 -0.89 -12.01 8.01
C LEU A 27 -0.57 -13.50 8.03
N SER A 28 0.71 -13.88 8.11
CA SER A 28 1.11 -15.30 8.18
C SER A 28 0.54 -15.98 9.42
N ALA A 29 0.58 -15.32 10.59
CA ALA A 29 0.00 -15.86 11.82
C ALA A 29 -1.52 -16.06 11.70
N CYS A 30 -2.24 -15.08 11.16
CA CYS A 30 -3.68 -15.16 10.91
C CYS A 30 -4.02 -16.29 9.93
N LEU A 31 -3.28 -16.42 8.82
CA LEU A 31 -3.52 -17.47 7.84
C LEU A 31 -3.28 -18.88 8.39
N ILE A 32 -2.28 -19.05 9.27
CA ILE A 32 -2.01 -20.34 9.92
C ILE A 32 -3.10 -20.65 10.95
N ALA A 33 -3.45 -19.68 11.80
CA ALA A 33 -4.43 -19.85 12.86
C ALA A 33 -5.88 -20.00 12.35
N ALA A 34 -6.19 -19.44 11.17
CA ALA A 34 -7.49 -19.58 10.53
C ALA A 34 -7.73 -20.98 9.91
N ARG A 35 -6.69 -21.82 9.76
CA ARG A 35 -6.82 -23.14 9.12
C ARG A 35 -7.76 -24.04 9.92
N GLY A 36 -8.82 -24.53 9.27
CA GLY A 36 -9.78 -25.45 9.88
C GLY A 36 -10.77 -24.79 10.85
N MET A 37 -10.77 -23.46 10.97
CA MET A 37 -11.80 -22.75 11.74
C MET A 37 -13.11 -22.67 10.96
N ALA A 38 -14.23 -22.95 11.63
CA ALA A 38 -15.55 -22.68 11.08
C ALA A 38 -15.81 -21.16 10.97
N PRO A 39 -16.67 -20.71 10.03
CA PRO A 39 -17.10 -19.33 9.95
C PRO A 39 -17.72 -18.86 11.27
N GLY A 40 -17.23 -17.74 11.81
CA GLY A 40 -17.70 -17.18 13.07
C GLY A 40 -16.94 -15.91 13.47
N PRO A 41 -17.33 -15.27 14.59
CA PRO A 41 -16.79 -13.97 15.01
C PRO A 41 -15.25 -13.98 15.14
N VAL A 42 -14.68 -15.08 15.63
CA VAL A 42 -13.24 -15.24 15.79
C VAL A 42 -12.51 -15.25 14.44
N LEU A 43 -13.04 -15.97 13.45
CA LEU A 43 -12.47 -16.00 12.10
C LEU A 43 -12.57 -14.63 11.43
N THR A 44 -13.67 -13.91 11.64
CA THR A 44 -13.83 -12.54 11.14
C THR A 44 -12.79 -11.59 11.75
N LEU A 45 -12.57 -11.65 13.06
CA LEU A 45 -11.53 -10.84 13.72
C LEU A 45 -10.13 -11.18 13.20
N LEU A 46 -9.84 -12.47 12.98
CA LEU A 46 -8.57 -12.92 12.38
C LEU A 46 -8.39 -12.40 10.95
N ALA A 47 -9.45 -12.39 10.14
CA ALA A 47 -9.41 -11.94 8.76
C ALA A 47 -9.17 -10.41 8.66
N VAL A 48 -9.64 -9.63 9.63
CA VAL A 48 -9.48 -8.17 9.66
C VAL A 48 -8.19 -7.74 10.37
N ALA A 49 -7.60 -8.58 11.24
CA ALA A 49 -6.39 -8.25 11.99
C ALA A 49 -5.20 -7.72 11.13
N PRO A 50 -4.93 -8.23 9.92
CA PRO A 50 -3.86 -7.71 9.04
C PRO A 50 -4.09 -6.26 8.58
N VAL A 51 -5.31 -5.73 8.69
CA VAL A 51 -5.63 -4.33 8.36
C VAL A 51 -5.01 -3.38 9.38
N LEU A 52 -4.84 -3.78 10.64
CA LEU A 52 -4.25 -2.94 11.69
C LEU A 52 -2.80 -2.52 11.39
N PRO A 53 -1.85 -3.43 11.09
CA PRO A 53 -0.49 -3.03 10.72
C PRO A 53 -0.47 -2.21 9.42
N MET A 54 -1.39 -2.46 8.49
CA MET A 54 -1.51 -1.65 7.27
C MET A 54 -1.97 -0.21 7.59
N ALA A 55 -2.96 -0.05 8.47
CA ALA A 55 -3.44 1.26 8.91
C ALA A 55 -2.32 2.04 9.64
N TYR A 56 -1.51 1.36 10.45
CA TYR A 56 -0.33 1.95 11.07
C TYR A 56 0.70 2.42 10.02
N ALA A 57 0.95 1.61 8.98
CA ALA A 57 1.82 2.00 7.87
C ALA A 57 1.34 3.28 7.16
N CYS A 58 0.03 3.36 6.89
CA CYS A 58 -0.61 4.55 6.32
C CYS A 58 -0.44 5.79 7.22
N PHE A 59 -0.63 5.65 8.53
CA PHE A 59 -0.45 6.74 9.47
C PHE A 59 1.01 7.20 9.56
N ALA A 60 1.96 6.26 9.59
CA ALA A 60 3.39 6.56 9.55
C ALA A 60 3.79 7.28 8.26
N PHE A 61 3.24 6.85 7.12
CA PHE A 61 3.43 7.53 5.84
C PHE A 61 2.86 8.95 5.86
N PHE A 62 1.65 9.15 6.39
CA PHE A 62 1.02 10.46 6.45
C PHE A 62 1.82 11.43 7.34
N ARG A 63 2.35 10.95 8.46
CA ARG A 63 3.27 11.72 9.32
C ARG A 63 4.54 12.12 8.56
N PHE A 64 5.13 11.21 7.78
CA PHE A 64 6.28 11.52 6.94
C PHE A 64 5.94 12.53 5.84
N TYR A 65 4.80 12.34 5.16
CA TYR A 65 4.33 13.21 4.10
C TYR A 65 4.16 14.67 4.56
N ARG A 66 3.69 14.89 5.80
CA ARG A 66 3.59 16.23 6.40
C ARG A 66 4.95 16.87 6.73
N SER A 67 6.02 16.08 6.80
CA SER A 67 7.39 16.57 7.06
C SER A 67 8.20 16.80 5.78
N MET A 68 7.62 16.51 4.61
CA MET A 68 8.25 16.76 3.31
C MET A 68 8.29 18.26 2.98
N ASP A 69 9.31 18.65 2.22
CA ASP A 69 9.36 19.96 1.58
C ASP A 69 8.23 20.12 0.55
N GLU A 70 7.85 21.36 0.24
CA GLU A 70 6.71 21.70 -0.62
C GLU A 70 6.81 21.03 -2.00
N MET A 71 8.00 21.04 -2.61
CA MET A 71 8.24 20.42 -3.90
C MET A 71 8.03 18.89 -3.84
N GLN A 72 8.61 18.21 -2.84
CA GLN A 72 8.47 16.76 -2.69
C GLN A 72 7.03 16.36 -2.36
N ARG A 73 6.35 17.18 -1.56
CA ARG A 73 4.95 16.99 -1.18
C ARG A 73 4.03 17.13 -2.39
N ARG A 74 4.29 18.12 -3.26
CA ARG A 74 3.56 18.34 -4.52
C ARG A 74 3.74 17.17 -5.49
N VAL A 75 4.99 16.77 -5.78
CA VAL A 75 5.27 15.61 -6.65
C VAL A 75 4.60 14.33 -6.12
N SER A 76 4.63 14.12 -4.81
CA SER A 76 3.99 12.96 -4.19
C SER A 76 2.47 12.99 -4.29
N ALA A 77 1.84 14.18 -4.22
CA ALA A 77 0.41 14.38 -4.40
C ALA A 77 -0.02 14.16 -5.85
N ASP A 78 0.70 14.76 -6.81
CA ASP A 78 0.44 14.62 -8.23
C ASP A 78 0.55 13.14 -8.66
N ALA A 79 1.58 12.44 -8.17
CA ALA A 79 1.72 11.01 -8.40
C ALA A 79 0.60 10.19 -7.77
N ALA A 80 0.12 10.56 -6.58
CA ALA A 80 -1.01 9.89 -5.92
C ALA A 80 -2.31 10.08 -6.71
N ALA A 81 -2.57 11.29 -7.23
CA ALA A 81 -3.72 11.56 -8.08
C ALA A 81 -3.70 10.73 -9.37
N LEU A 82 -2.56 10.66 -10.06
CA LEU A 82 -2.40 9.81 -11.26
C LEU A 82 -2.58 8.31 -10.93
N THR A 83 -2.04 7.86 -9.80
CA THR A 83 -2.18 6.48 -9.34
C THR A 83 -3.63 6.14 -9.04
N LEU A 84 -4.37 7.06 -8.42
CA LEU A 84 -5.80 6.90 -8.18
C LEU A 84 -6.56 6.74 -9.50
N MET A 85 -6.29 7.58 -10.49
CA MET A 85 -6.92 7.48 -11.82
C MET A 85 -6.64 6.13 -12.49
N VAL A 86 -5.36 5.69 -12.49
CA VAL A 86 -4.97 4.38 -13.02
C VAL A 86 -5.65 3.24 -12.23
N GLY A 87 -5.71 3.35 -10.92
CA GLY A 87 -6.35 2.38 -10.04
C GLY A 87 -7.85 2.24 -10.33
N VAL A 88 -8.57 3.36 -10.45
CA VAL A 88 -10.00 3.34 -10.77
C VAL A 88 -10.25 2.70 -12.14
N LEU A 89 -9.48 3.08 -13.16
CA LEU A 89 -9.59 2.47 -14.48
C LEU A 89 -9.27 0.98 -14.46
N ALA A 90 -8.23 0.56 -13.75
CA ALA A 90 -7.86 -0.84 -13.61
C ALA A 90 -8.95 -1.64 -12.88
N ALA A 91 -9.48 -1.13 -11.77
CA ALA A 91 -10.53 -1.80 -11.00
C ALA A 91 -11.82 -1.96 -11.81
N ILE A 92 -12.23 -0.93 -12.54
CA ILE A 92 -13.41 -0.99 -13.42
C ILE A 92 -13.17 -2.00 -14.55
N THR A 93 -12.00 -1.97 -15.19
CA THR A 93 -11.64 -2.90 -16.26
C THR A 93 -11.68 -4.35 -15.78
N LEU A 94 -11.05 -4.64 -14.63
CA LEU A 94 -11.09 -5.97 -14.00
C LEU A 94 -12.53 -6.38 -13.65
N GLY A 95 -13.34 -5.45 -13.14
CA GLY A 95 -14.76 -5.68 -12.88
C GLY A 95 -15.56 -6.04 -14.13
N PHE A 96 -15.30 -5.38 -15.27
CA PHE A 96 -15.90 -5.74 -16.54
C PHE A 96 -15.43 -7.11 -17.02
N LEU A 97 -14.12 -7.38 -17.03
CA LEU A 97 -13.58 -8.68 -17.44
C LEU A 97 -14.23 -9.83 -16.66
N LYS A 98 -14.40 -9.67 -15.35
CA LYS A 98 -15.09 -10.63 -14.50
C LYS A 98 -16.57 -10.76 -14.88
N ARG A 99 -17.26 -9.64 -15.09
CA ARG A 99 -18.70 -9.65 -15.40
C ARG A 99 -19.04 -10.22 -16.77
N PHE A 100 -18.13 -10.12 -17.74
CA PHE A 100 -18.26 -10.73 -19.05
C PHE A 100 -17.73 -12.18 -19.10
N GLY A 101 -17.24 -12.73 -17.98
CA GLY A 101 -16.72 -14.09 -17.91
C GLY A 101 -15.41 -14.28 -18.69
N VAL A 102 -14.68 -13.20 -18.97
CA VAL A 102 -13.42 -13.24 -19.74
C VAL A 102 -12.26 -13.69 -18.87
N ALA A 103 -12.28 -13.35 -17.58
CA ALA A 103 -11.26 -13.77 -16.62
C ALA A 103 -11.88 -13.88 -15.22
N ASP A 104 -11.58 -14.98 -14.52
CA ASP A 104 -11.99 -15.18 -13.15
C ASP A 104 -10.82 -14.91 -12.21
N PHE A 105 -11.02 -13.91 -11.36
CA PHE A 105 -10.03 -13.37 -10.45
C PHE A 105 -10.55 -13.59 -9.02
N GLU A 106 -10.52 -14.83 -8.53
CA GLU A 106 -11.07 -15.16 -7.21
C GLU A 106 -10.22 -14.60 -6.05
N ASP A 107 -8.89 -14.48 -6.20
CA ASP A 107 -7.96 -14.04 -5.13
C ASP A 107 -7.17 -12.74 -5.45
N ASP A 108 -7.37 -12.11 -6.61
CA ASP A 108 -6.45 -11.07 -7.11
C ASP A 108 -6.56 -9.71 -6.42
N MET A 109 -7.66 -9.41 -5.72
CA MET A 109 -7.82 -8.10 -5.08
C MET A 109 -6.80 -7.87 -3.95
N MET A 110 -6.20 -8.93 -3.40
CA MET A 110 -5.10 -8.80 -2.45
C MET A 110 -3.83 -8.19 -3.10
N TRP A 111 -3.59 -8.47 -4.39
CA TRP A 111 -2.46 -7.94 -5.15
C TRP A 111 -2.67 -6.53 -5.69
N PHE A 112 -3.91 -6.05 -5.66
CA PHE A 112 -4.26 -4.72 -6.13
C PHE A 112 -3.57 -3.61 -5.32
N GLY A 113 -3.46 -3.77 -4.00
CA GLY A 113 -2.72 -2.84 -3.14
C GLY A 113 -1.24 -2.70 -3.53
N PRO A 114 -0.47 -3.81 -3.57
CA PRO A 114 0.91 -3.82 -4.08
C PRO A 114 1.06 -3.21 -5.49
N PHE A 115 0.12 -3.52 -6.40
CA PHE A 115 0.09 -2.92 -7.73
C PHE A 115 0.05 -1.39 -7.67
N LEU A 116 -0.87 -0.81 -6.88
CA LEU A 116 -0.97 0.65 -6.72
C LEU A 116 0.30 1.27 -6.13
N ILE A 117 0.98 0.59 -5.19
CA ILE A 117 2.24 1.07 -4.62
C ILE A 117 3.34 1.15 -5.70
N VAL A 118 3.41 0.14 -6.57
CA VAL A 118 4.37 0.12 -7.69
C VAL A 118 4.06 1.23 -8.70
N VAL A 119 2.80 1.39 -9.08
CA VAL A 119 2.35 2.47 -9.97
C VAL A 119 2.69 3.83 -9.36
N TRP A 120 2.38 4.06 -8.08
CA TRP A 120 2.71 5.32 -7.41
C TRP A 120 4.21 5.60 -7.39
N ARG A 121 5.03 4.59 -7.13
CA ARG A 121 6.49 4.73 -7.18
C ARG A 121 6.97 5.11 -8.59
N MET A 122 6.38 4.50 -9.62
CA MET A 122 6.67 4.81 -11.03
C MET A 122 6.24 6.24 -11.38
N MET A 123 5.03 6.65 -11.01
CA MET A 123 4.50 8.00 -11.25
C MET A 123 5.35 9.07 -10.56
N ARG A 124 5.79 8.84 -9.32
CA ARG A 124 6.72 9.75 -8.65
C ARG A 124 8.07 9.85 -9.36
N PHE A 125 8.58 8.75 -9.89
CA PHE A 125 9.85 8.76 -10.63
C PHE A 125 9.72 9.55 -11.95
N LEU A 126 8.62 9.37 -12.67
CA LEU A 126 8.33 10.09 -13.92
C LEU A 126 8.14 11.60 -13.69
N LEU A 127 7.44 11.99 -12.62
CA LEU A 127 7.19 13.40 -12.28
C LEU A 127 8.41 14.07 -11.62
N GLY A 128 9.18 13.33 -10.82
CA GLY A 128 10.37 13.83 -10.11
C GLY A 128 11.65 13.82 -10.95
N GLY A 129 11.72 13.02 -12.02
CA GLY A 129 12.91 12.85 -12.87
C GLY A 129 13.28 14.04 -13.75
N ARG A 130 12.60 15.20 -13.61
CA ARG A 130 12.86 16.41 -14.41
C ARG A 130 13.44 17.59 -13.62
N GLY A 131 13.76 17.44 -12.32
CA GLY A 131 14.17 18.60 -11.52
C GLY A 131 14.94 18.34 -10.21
N CYS A 132 15.69 17.23 -10.12
CA CYS A 132 16.66 17.02 -9.04
C CYS A 132 18.07 16.90 -9.61
#